data_AF-A0A428PZD2-F1
#
_entry.id   AF-A0A428PZD2-F1
#
_cell.length_a   1.000
_cell.length_b   1.000
_cell.length_c   1.000
_cell.angle_alpha   90.00
_cell.angle_beta   90.00
_cell.angle_gamma   90.00
#
_symmetry.space_group_name_H-M   'P 1'
#
loop_
_entity.id
_entity.type
_entity.pdbx_description
1 polymer ?
#
loop_
_entity_poly.entity_id
_entity_poly.type
_entity_poly.pdbx_seq_one_letter_code
_entity_poly.pdbx_strand_id
1 'polypeptide(L)'
;MSLEDSQCSPAEAVPTELTEDARFKQPSINSLDGDHVELFTRGITRVLSTEISEITYAQIIDGLPLSDVVKDTESGGPPDGHPINDSHQELCPGVLEKIREFRKDFDPQILEFDSRLLLAYQAAALGSRAFKVALIEMIAIAVHQIAVIIFRLDTGLHKDDGITGWQAPKSDEFYWELWPNGPLPTLFQHPWYIDYKQYPNGVADMVGYWAESRILGGVILFDRRRLDFDPNAVYFISDRYNVTYRIYELLPEQKQLLIDFLTADTPSPKSPLPILGDDKNRNRVDPEEPIKETGIYRDIWERRTRPVTLGDSRMRDVWDQLDFPTLADKRAADERARERRIKQKYGNDAQESSLAG
;
A
#
# COMPACT_ATOMS: atom_id res chain seq x y z
N MET A 1 57.29 -34.58 -17.01
CA MET A 1 57.22 -34.46 -18.48
C MET A 1 55.95 -35.15 -18.91
N SER A 2 54.91 -34.51 -19.43
CA SER A 2 54.69 -33.13 -19.84
C SER A 2 53.18 -32.87 -19.76
N LEU A 3 52.85 -31.60 -19.55
CA LEU A 3 51.53 -31.00 -19.70
C LEU A 3 51.01 -31.20 -21.14
N GLU A 4 49.70 -31.33 -21.31
CA GLU A 4 48.97 -30.47 -22.25
C GLU A 4 47.46 -30.50 -21.97
N ASP A 5 46.92 -29.28 -21.99
CA ASP A 5 45.58 -28.86 -21.65
C ASP A 5 44.54 -29.31 -22.68
N SER A 6 43.35 -29.69 -22.20
CA SER A 6 42.15 -29.76 -23.04
C SER A 6 41.13 -28.75 -22.53
N GLN A 7 40.96 -27.71 -23.35
CA GLN A 7 40.18 -26.51 -23.07
C GLN A 7 38.67 -26.82 -23.03
N CYS A 8 38.04 -26.32 -21.98
CA CYS A 8 36.61 -26.24 -21.81
C CYS A 8 36.08 -25.04 -22.61
N SER A 9 35.12 -25.26 -23.52
CA SER A 9 34.45 -24.17 -24.26
C SER A 9 33.67 -23.26 -23.31
N PRO A 10 33.69 -21.93 -23.50
CA PRO A 10 32.97 -21.01 -22.66
C PRO A 10 31.47 -20.99 -22.99
N ALA A 11 30.66 -21.00 -21.93
CA ALA A 11 29.24 -20.75 -21.97
C ALA A 11 28.94 -19.43 -22.70
N GLU A 12 28.01 -19.48 -23.66
CA GLU A 12 27.46 -18.32 -24.32
C GLU A 12 26.85 -17.38 -23.27
N ALA A 13 27.39 -16.17 -23.23
CA ALA A 13 26.91 -15.10 -22.37
C ALA A 13 25.51 -14.67 -22.82
N VAL A 14 24.51 -14.98 -22.00
CA VAL A 14 23.19 -14.35 -22.09
C VAL A 14 23.37 -12.84 -21.87
N PRO A 15 22.85 -11.97 -22.76
CA PRO A 15 23.01 -10.52 -22.62
C PRO A 15 22.44 -10.04 -21.30
N THR A 16 23.29 -9.35 -20.53
CA THR A 16 22.95 -8.66 -19.29
C THR A 16 21.93 -7.56 -19.57
N GLU A 17 20.64 -7.87 -19.43
CA GLU A 17 19.61 -6.84 -19.30
C GLU A 17 19.82 -6.11 -17.97
N LEU A 18 20.31 -4.87 -18.09
CA LEU A 18 20.18 -3.73 -17.19
C LEU A 18 19.75 -4.06 -15.75
N THR A 19 20.72 -4.39 -14.91
CA THR A 19 20.60 -4.22 -13.46
C THR A 19 20.64 -2.73 -13.13
N GLU A 20 19.53 -2.01 -13.38
CA GLU A 20 19.27 -0.72 -12.75
C GLU A 20 18.90 -0.95 -11.28
N ASP A 21 19.89 -1.31 -10.47
CA ASP A 21 19.83 -1.18 -9.01
C ASP A 21 21.16 -0.57 -8.53
N ALA A 22 21.55 0.52 -9.19
CA ALA A 22 22.29 1.54 -8.49
C ALA A 22 21.32 2.02 -7.40
N ARG A 23 21.56 1.58 -6.16
CA ARG A 23 21.07 2.21 -4.93
C ARG A 23 21.30 3.71 -5.08
N PHE A 24 20.33 4.42 -5.64
CA PHE A 24 20.29 5.86 -5.59
C PHE A 24 20.43 6.17 -4.11
N LYS A 25 21.47 6.92 -3.74
CA LYS A 25 21.52 7.53 -2.40
C LYS A 25 20.13 8.11 -2.21
N GLN A 26 19.39 7.70 -1.19
CA GLN A 26 18.07 8.27 -0.95
C GLN A 26 18.32 9.63 -0.28
N PRO A 27 18.28 10.75 -1.01
CA PRO A 27 18.46 12.05 -0.39
C PRO A 27 17.37 12.32 0.63
N SER A 28 17.75 13.06 1.66
CA SER A 28 16.83 13.75 2.56
C SER A 28 16.34 15.05 1.90
N ILE A 29 15.25 15.61 2.42
CA ILE A 29 14.68 16.90 1.98
C ILE A 29 15.68 18.07 2.09
N ASN A 30 16.81 17.91 2.79
CA ASN A 30 17.88 18.90 2.86
C ASN A 30 18.50 19.28 1.51
N SER A 31 18.30 18.48 0.46
CA SER A 31 18.70 18.87 -0.90
C SER A 31 17.72 19.82 -1.59
N LEU A 32 16.55 20.07 -0.97
CA LEU A 32 15.51 20.91 -1.54
C LEU A 32 15.74 22.41 -1.25
N ASP A 33 15.12 23.29 -2.03
CA ASP A 33 15.05 24.71 -1.71
C ASP A 33 14.11 24.99 -0.52
N GLY A 34 14.22 26.20 0.05
CA GLY A 34 13.52 26.57 1.28
C GLY A 34 12.00 26.44 1.21
N ASP A 35 11.39 26.86 0.10
CA ASP A 35 9.92 26.84 -0.05
C ASP A 35 9.40 25.41 -0.16
N HIS A 36 10.11 24.54 -0.89
CA HIS A 36 9.76 23.11 -1.00
C HIS A 36 9.95 22.38 0.33
N VAL A 37 11.04 22.64 1.05
CA VAL A 37 11.25 22.08 2.42
C VAL A 37 10.13 22.52 3.34
N GLU A 38 9.76 23.80 3.33
CA GLU A 38 8.73 24.35 4.20
C GLU A 38 7.37 23.71 3.93
N LEU A 39 6.96 23.63 2.67
CA LEU A 39 5.66 23.08 2.29
C LEU A 39 5.55 21.58 2.60
N PHE A 40 6.60 20.80 2.33
CA PHE A 40 6.63 19.40 2.71
C PHE A 40 6.57 19.23 4.25
N THR A 41 7.43 19.95 4.98
CA THR A 41 7.50 19.91 6.45
C THR A 41 6.17 20.27 7.08
N ARG A 42 5.52 21.32 6.57
CA ARG A 42 4.18 21.73 7.00
C ARG A 42 3.16 20.65 6.74
N GLY A 43 3.17 20.06 5.54
CA GLY A 43 2.26 18.98 5.15
C GLY A 43 2.37 17.77 6.07
N ILE A 44 3.58 17.24 6.29
CA ILE A 44 3.76 16.06 7.14
C ILE A 44 3.44 16.35 8.60
N THR A 45 3.83 17.52 9.12
CA THR A 45 3.50 17.92 10.50
C THR A 45 1.99 17.97 10.71
N ARG A 46 1.22 18.41 9.70
CA ARG A 46 -0.24 18.39 9.77
C ARG A 46 -0.83 17.01 9.79
N VAL A 47 -0.34 16.10 8.94
CA VAL A 47 -0.75 14.70 8.99
C VAL A 47 -0.51 14.12 10.39
N LEU A 48 0.70 14.32 10.94
CA LEU A 48 1.07 13.87 12.29
C LEU A 48 0.27 14.53 13.41
N SER A 49 -0.31 15.70 13.18
CA SER A 49 -1.16 16.39 14.14
C SER A 49 -2.60 15.85 14.20
N THR A 50 -3.00 15.01 13.23
CA THR A 50 -4.34 14.42 13.21
C THR A 50 -4.51 13.35 14.29
N GLU A 51 -5.72 13.23 14.82
CA GLU A 51 -6.08 12.18 15.79
C GLU A 51 -5.88 10.77 15.20
N ILE A 52 -6.28 10.56 13.93
CA ILE A 52 -6.11 9.27 13.27
C ILE A 52 -4.63 8.88 13.15
N SER A 53 -3.73 9.84 12.91
CA SER A 53 -2.29 9.59 12.90
C SER A 53 -1.74 9.29 14.27
N GLU A 54 -2.14 10.02 15.31
CA GLU A 54 -1.73 9.77 16.70
C GLU A 54 -2.13 8.34 17.12
N ILE A 55 -3.39 7.95 16.89
CA ILE A 55 -3.91 6.62 17.25
C ILE A 55 -3.28 5.49 16.42
N THR A 56 -3.05 5.72 15.12
CA THR A 56 -2.46 4.69 14.24
C THR A 56 -1.03 4.37 14.66
N TYR A 57 -0.18 5.40 14.85
CA TYR A 57 1.19 5.15 15.27
C TYR A 57 1.28 4.65 16.71
N ALA A 58 0.35 5.06 17.58
CA ALA A 58 0.24 4.53 18.95
C ALA A 58 0.06 3.02 18.94
N GLN A 59 -0.84 2.48 18.12
CA GLN A 59 -1.01 1.03 17.97
C GLN A 59 0.30 0.33 17.56
N ILE A 60 1.07 0.92 16.65
CA ILE A 60 2.38 0.35 16.24
C ILE A 60 3.36 0.32 17.43
N ILE A 61 3.42 1.39 18.24
CA ILE A 61 4.24 1.39 19.47
C ILE A 61 3.74 0.36 20.47
N ASP A 62 2.42 0.22 20.62
CA ASP A 62 1.78 -0.76 21.49
C ASP A 62 2.17 -2.19 21.08
N GLY A 63 2.28 -2.42 19.77
CA GLY A 63 2.63 -3.69 19.17
C GLY A 63 1.42 -4.51 18.72
N LEU A 64 0.21 -4.00 18.95
CA LEU A 64 -1.03 -4.57 18.44
C LEU A 64 -1.95 -3.48 17.87
N PRO A 65 -2.70 -3.78 16.80
CA PRO A 65 -3.84 -2.97 16.41
C PRO A 65 -4.98 -3.14 17.44
N LEU A 66 -5.84 -2.13 17.58
CA LEU A 66 -7.05 -2.23 18.39
C LEU A 66 -8.02 -3.24 17.77
N SER A 67 -8.78 -3.97 18.60
CA SER A 67 -9.76 -4.97 18.13
C SER A 67 -10.71 -4.42 17.06
N ASP A 68 -11.18 -3.20 17.23
CA ASP A 68 -12.15 -2.60 16.31
C ASP A 68 -11.49 -2.15 15.00
N VAL A 69 -10.21 -1.75 15.05
CA VAL A 69 -9.43 -1.44 13.85
C VAL A 69 -9.17 -2.69 13.03
N VAL A 70 -8.99 -3.83 13.68
CA VAL A 70 -8.81 -5.13 13.04
C VAL A 70 -10.11 -5.64 12.40
N LYS A 71 -11.26 -5.34 13.01
CA LYS A 71 -12.58 -5.67 12.45
C LYS A 71 -12.99 -4.73 11.31
N ASP A 72 -12.43 -3.52 11.28
CA ASP A 72 -12.63 -2.52 10.23
C ASP A 72 -11.73 -2.78 9.00
N THR A 73 -11.89 -3.96 8.39
CA THR A 73 -11.22 -4.39 7.15
C THR A 73 -12.25 -4.93 6.16
N GLU A 74 -12.00 -4.77 4.86
CA GLU A 74 -12.86 -5.34 3.82
C GLU A 74 -12.76 -6.86 3.76
N SER A 75 -11.58 -7.42 3.99
CA SER A 75 -11.27 -8.81 3.69
C SER A 75 -11.79 -9.82 4.73
N GLY A 76 -12.68 -9.37 5.62
CA GLY A 76 -13.13 -10.12 6.79
C GLY A 76 -12.03 -10.12 7.85
N GLY A 77 -12.40 -9.78 9.09
CA GLY A 77 -11.47 -9.74 10.20
C GLY A 77 -10.80 -11.10 10.49
N PRO A 78 -10.00 -11.17 11.56
CA PRO A 78 -9.39 -12.42 12.01
C PRO A 78 -10.42 -13.53 12.21
N PRO A 79 -10.01 -14.80 12.10
CA PRO A 79 -10.91 -15.93 12.38
C PRO A 79 -11.58 -15.78 13.74
N ASP A 80 -12.82 -16.27 13.88
CA ASP A 80 -13.64 -16.08 15.10
C ASP A 80 -12.89 -16.43 16.41
N GLY A 81 -12.04 -17.46 16.39
CA GLY A 81 -11.25 -17.90 17.55
C GLY A 81 -9.97 -17.09 17.85
N HIS A 82 -9.67 -16.03 17.08
CA HIS A 82 -8.47 -15.23 17.28
C HIS A 82 -8.62 -14.31 18.51
N PRO A 83 -7.68 -14.32 19.48
CA PRO A 83 -7.81 -13.57 20.75
C PRO A 83 -8.04 -12.06 20.59
N ILE A 84 -7.47 -11.46 19.54
CA ILE A 84 -7.64 -10.03 19.20
C ILE A 84 -9.11 -9.61 19.01
N ASN A 85 -10.02 -10.55 18.71
CA ASN A 85 -11.43 -10.23 18.54
C ASN A 85 -12.06 -9.67 19.82
N ASP A 86 -11.57 -10.09 20.98
CA ASP A 86 -12.09 -9.70 22.30
C ASP A 86 -11.05 -9.01 23.19
N SER A 87 -9.81 -8.86 22.69
CA SER A 87 -8.67 -8.31 23.44
C SER A 87 -8.18 -7.00 22.82
N HIS A 88 -7.43 -6.19 23.57
CA HIS A 88 -6.81 -4.95 23.08
C HIS A 88 -7.84 -3.94 22.51
N GLN A 89 -8.86 -3.63 23.31
CA GLN A 89 -9.91 -2.65 22.99
C GLN A 89 -9.44 -1.20 23.17
N GLU A 90 -8.44 -1.01 24.04
CA GLU A 90 -7.83 0.27 24.36
C GLU A 90 -6.30 0.15 24.27
N LEU A 91 -5.64 1.25 23.97
CA LEU A 91 -4.18 1.34 23.99
C LEU A 91 -3.66 1.12 25.42
N CYS A 92 -2.50 0.50 25.54
CA CYS A 92 -1.82 0.38 26.82
C CYS A 92 -1.46 1.75 27.41
N PRO A 93 -1.46 1.89 28.75
CA PRO A 93 -1.10 3.14 29.41
C PRO A 93 0.29 3.65 29.00
N GLY A 94 0.39 4.95 28.70
CA GLY A 94 1.67 5.60 28.36
C GLY A 94 2.05 5.56 26.87
N VAL A 95 1.31 4.83 26.03
CA VAL A 95 1.62 4.71 24.60
C VAL A 95 1.35 6.03 23.86
N LEU A 96 0.25 6.72 24.18
CA LEU A 96 -0.07 8.02 23.58
C LEU A 96 0.98 9.08 23.93
N GLU A 97 1.49 9.07 25.16
CA GLU A 97 2.53 9.97 25.64
C GLU A 97 3.83 9.76 24.84
N LYS A 98 4.22 8.51 24.57
CA LYS A 98 5.37 8.19 23.72
C LYS A 98 5.21 8.72 22.30
N ILE A 99 4.02 8.61 21.71
CA ILE A 99 3.75 9.17 20.38
C ILE A 99 3.80 10.69 20.37
N ARG A 100 3.29 11.34 21.41
CA ARG A 100 3.35 12.81 21.54
C ARG A 100 4.77 13.30 21.69
N GLU A 101 5.60 12.57 22.43
CA GLU A 101 7.04 12.83 22.54
C GLU A 101 7.73 12.64 21.18
N PHE A 102 7.52 11.49 20.51
CA PHE A 102 8.03 11.24 19.17
C PHE A 102 7.65 12.36 18.19
N ARG A 103 6.38 12.79 18.18
CA ARG A 103 5.90 13.87 17.29
C ARG A 103 6.55 15.21 17.61
N LYS A 104 6.76 15.51 18.89
CA LYS A 104 7.38 16.77 19.33
C LYS A 104 8.85 16.86 18.86
N ASP A 105 9.54 15.73 18.89
CA ASP A 105 10.97 15.65 18.55
C ASP A 105 11.21 15.17 17.11
N PHE A 106 10.13 15.00 16.33
CA PHE A 106 10.21 14.51 14.95
C PHE A 106 10.90 15.55 14.05
N ASP A 107 12.01 15.12 13.44
CA ASP A 107 12.71 15.86 12.40
C ASP A 107 12.41 15.24 11.03
N PRO A 108 11.72 15.94 10.11
CA PRO A 108 11.44 15.45 8.77
C PRO A 108 12.69 15.10 7.94
N GLN A 109 13.89 15.56 8.35
CA GLN A 109 15.13 15.26 7.65
C GLN A 109 15.56 13.80 7.75
N ILE A 110 15.02 13.03 8.69
CA ILE A 110 15.31 11.59 8.82
C ILE A 110 14.69 10.77 7.68
N LEU A 111 13.76 11.37 6.92
CA LEU A 111 13.04 10.71 5.84
C LEU A 111 13.89 10.69 4.55
N GLU A 112 13.81 9.58 3.84
CA GLU A 112 14.62 9.28 2.67
C GLU A 112 13.76 9.11 1.42
N PHE A 113 14.08 9.79 0.32
CA PHE A 113 13.25 9.78 -0.89
C PHE A 113 14.00 9.30 -2.13
N ASP A 114 13.27 8.76 -3.12
CA ASP A 114 13.85 8.52 -4.45
C ASP A 114 14.31 9.87 -5.05
N SER A 115 15.56 9.89 -5.53
CA SER A 115 16.16 11.10 -6.08
C SER A 115 15.35 11.72 -7.24
N ARG A 116 14.68 10.91 -8.07
CA ARG A 116 13.84 11.39 -9.17
C ARG A 116 12.59 12.08 -8.63
N LEU A 117 12.00 11.56 -7.55
CA LEU A 117 10.86 12.20 -6.90
C LEU A 117 11.25 13.54 -6.30
N LEU A 118 12.38 13.64 -5.56
CA LEU A 118 12.83 14.92 -5.02
C LEU A 118 13.12 15.95 -6.12
N LEU A 119 13.79 15.52 -7.20
CA LEU A 119 14.08 16.39 -8.34
C LEU A 119 12.79 16.85 -9.03
N ALA A 120 11.82 15.96 -9.21
CA ALA A 120 10.52 16.30 -9.79
C ALA A 120 9.73 17.26 -8.90
N TYR A 121 9.77 17.06 -7.59
CA TYR A 121 9.15 17.96 -6.61
C TYR A 121 9.75 19.36 -6.69
N GLN A 122 11.08 19.47 -6.61
CA GLN A 122 11.82 20.75 -6.70
C GLN A 122 11.64 21.46 -8.04
N ALA A 123 11.65 20.72 -9.14
CA ALA A 123 11.53 21.31 -10.47
C ALA A 123 10.12 21.82 -10.77
N ALA A 124 9.11 21.38 -10.04
CA ALA A 124 7.74 21.76 -10.26
C ALA A 124 7.43 23.13 -9.63
N ALA A 125 6.84 24.04 -10.42
CA ALA A 125 6.39 25.32 -9.88
C ALA A 125 5.38 25.11 -8.73
N LEU A 126 5.54 25.87 -7.64
CA LEU A 126 4.64 25.79 -6.48
C LEU A 126 3.17 25.95 -6.89
N GLY A 127 2.31 25.07 -6.37
CA GLY A 127 0.88 25.05 -6.69
C GLY A 127 0.53 24.48 -8.07
N SER A 128 1.52 24.15 -8.92
CA SER A 128 1.26 23.45 -10.18
C SER A 128 0.70 22.05 -9.95
N ARG A 129 0.09 21.47 -10.99
CA ARG A 129 -0.42 20.09 -10.94
C ARG A 129 0.68 19.08 -10.60
N ALA A 130 1.86 19.23 -11.20
CA ALA A 130 3.02 18.37 -10.97
C ALA A 130 3.49 18.48 -9.51
N PHE A 131 3.60 19.70 -8.98
CA PHE A 131 3.94 19.96 -7.57
C PHE A 131 2.96 19.26 -6.63
N LYS A 132 1.65 19.42 -6.87
CA LYS A 132 0.61 18.81 -6.02
C LYS A 132 0.72 17.28 -5.98
N VAL A 133 0.96 16.64 -7.12
CA VAL A 133 1.10 15.18 -7.20
C VAL A 133 2.36 14.71 -6.49
N ALA A 134 3.50 15.36 -6.76
CA ALA A 134 4.76 15.04 -6.10
C ALA A 134 4.69 15.24 -4.58
N LEU A 135 4.00 16.30 -4.09
CA LEU A 135 3.75 16.51 -2.67
C LEU A 135 2.95 15.36 -2.05
N ILE A 136 1.85 14.92 -2.71
CA ILE A 136 1.04 13.79 -2.23
C ILE A 136 1.89 12.52 -2.17
N GLU A 137 2.72 12.26 -3.19
CA GLU A 137 3.62 11.10 -3.22
C GLU A 137 4.64 11.15 -2.07
N MET A 138 5.28 12.30 -1.83
CA MET A 138 6.19 12.48 -0.70
C MET A 138 5.50 12.28 0.64
N ILE A 139 4.26 12.75 0.81
CA ILE A 139 3.50 12.55 2.06
C ILE A 139 3.15 11.08 2.28
N ALA A 140 2.75 10.34 1.24
CA ALA A 140 2.48 8.91 1.35
C ALA A 140 3.72 8.14 1.81
N ILE A 141 4.86 8.42 1.15
CA ILE A 141 6.16 7.83 1.47
C ILE A 141 6.60 8.19 2.91
N ALA A 142 6.38 9.43 3.34
CA ALA A 142 6.71 9.87 4.70
C ALA A 142 5.87 9.13 5.76
N VAL A 143 4.56 9.01 5.56
CA VAL A 143 3.67 8.26 6.46
C VAL A 143 4.12 6.79 6.58
N HIS A 144 4.42 6.17 5.44
CA HIS A 144 4.95 4.80 5.40
C HIS A 144 6.25 4.65 6.18
N GLN A 145 7.23 5.54 5.93
CA GLN A 145 8.53 5.49 6.60
C GLN A 145 8.46 5.74 8.10
N ILE A 146 7.59 6.64 8.56
CA ILE A 146 7.40 6.87 9.99
C ILE A 146 6.88 5.61 10.67
N ALA A 147 5.92 4.90 10.06
CA ALA A 147 5.47 3.61 10.56
C ALA A 147 6.61 2.57 10.61
N VAL A 148 7.43 2.49 9.56
CA VAL A 148 8.61 1.61 9.51
C VAL A 148 9.60 1.94 10.63
N ILE A 149 9.90 3.23 10.85
CA ILE A 149 10.82 3.71 11.89
C ILE A 149 10.29 3.32 13.27
N ILE A 150 9.02 3.62 13.55
CA ILE A 150 8.38 3.33 14.84
C ILE A 150 8.34 1.82 15.09
N PHE A 151 7.94 1.02 14.10
CA PHE A 151 7.88 -0.44 14.23
C PHE A 151 9.26 -1.04 14.53
N ARG A 152 10.33 -0.50 13.93
CA ARG A 152 11.72 -0.94 14.16
C ARG A 152 12.27 -0.60 15.54
N LEU A 153 11.66 0.32 16.28
CA LEU A 153 12.01 0.54 17.68
C LEU A 153 11.71 -0.72 18.52
N ASP A 154 10.81 -1.59 18.04
CA ASP A 154 10.48 -2.89 18.63
C ASP A 154 10.10 -2.77 20.12
N THR A 155 9.38 -1.70 20.47
CA THR A 155 8.95 -1.39 21.85
C THR A 155 7.61 -1.99 22.23
N GLY A 156 7.07 -2.88 21.39
CA GLY A 156 5.75 -3.49 21.57
C GLY A 156 5.62 -4.19 22.92
N LEU A 157 4.48 -3.97 23.58
CA LEU A 157 4.14 -4.49 24.90
C LEU A 157 3.50 -5.89 24.84
N HIS A 158 3.13 -6.33 23.63
CA HIS A 158 2.33 -7.51 23.34
C HIS A 158 3.12 -8.68 22.71
N LYS A 159 4.38 -8.87 23.13
CA LYS A 159 5.23 -9.95 22.59
C LYS A 159 4.93 -11.32 23.19
N ASP A 160 4.46 -11.36 24.44
CA ASP A 160 4.33 -12.59 25.24
C ASP A 160 2.89 -12.91 25.69
N ASP A 161 1.89 -12.20 25.15
CA ASP A 161 0.47 -12.40 25.51
C ASP A 161 -0.23 -13.51 24.69
N GLY A 162 0.48 -14.11 23.75
CA GLY A 162 -0.04 -15.17 22.88
C GLY A 162 -0.96 -14.70 21.76
N ILE A 163 -1.23 -13.40 21.64
CA ILE A 163 -2.11 -12.85 20.59
C ILE A 163 -1.39 -12.91 19.24
N THR A 164 -0.16 -12.41 19.17
CA THR A 164 0.66 -12.41 17.94
C THR A 164 1.14 -13.80 17.53
N GLY A 165 1.25 -14.72 18.50
CA GLY A 165 1.66 -16.12 18.27
C GLY A 165 0.51 -17.08 17.97
N TRP A 166 -0.74 -16.59 17.95
CA TRP A 166 -1.91 -17.44 17.72
C TRP A 166 -1.89 -18.05 16.30
N GLN A 167 -2.37 -19.29 16.20
CA GLN A 167 -2.51 -20.00 14.92
C GLN A 167 -3.90 -20.59 14.82
N ALA A 168 -4.49 -20.50 13.62
CA ALA A 168 -5.78 -21.11 13.36
C ALA A 168 -5.70 -22.64 13.53
N PRO A 169 -6.77 -23.29 14.03
CA PRO A 169 -6.85 -24.74 14.06
C PRO A 169 -6.57 -25.33 12.67
N LYS A 170 -5.93 -26.51 12.60
CA LYS A 170 -5.67 -27.18 11.31
C LYS A 170 -6.93 -27.59 10.56
N SER A 171 -8.07 -27.63 11.24
CA SER A 171 -9.41 -27.86 10.67
C SER A 171 -10.00 -26.62 9.99
N ASP A 172 -9.42 -25.43 10.16
CA ASP A 172 -9.87 -24.22 9.47
C ASP A 172 -9.35 -24.19 8.03
N GLU A 173 -10.00 -24.97 7.17
CA GLU A 173 -9.58 -25.15 5.77
C GLU A 173 -9.50 -23.81 5.02
N PHE A 174 -10.43 -22.89 5.29
CA PHE A 174 -10.47 -21.57 4.66
C PHE A 174 -9.24 -20.73 5.02
N TYR A 175 -8.88 -20.68 6.32
CA TYR A 175 -7.68 -19.98 6.74
C TYR A 175 -6.41 -20.53 6.08
N TRP A 176 -6.26 -21.86 6.04
CA TRP A 176 -5.07 -22.50 5.49
C TRP A 176 -5.01 -22.48 3.95
N GLU A 177 -6.14 -22.29 3.26
CA GLU A 177 -6.17 -22.00 1.83
C GLU A 177 -5.62 -20.60 1.52
N LEU A 178 -6.03 -19.60 2.31
CA LEU A 178 -5.53 -18.22 2.18
C LEU A 178 -4.08 -18.07 2.64
N TRP A 179 -3.71 -18.75 3.71
CA TRP A 179 -2.42 -18.64 4.39
C TRP A 179 -1.69 -19.98 4.49
N PRO A 180 -1.34 -20.62 3.37
CA PRO A 180 -0.78 -21.98 3.37
C PRO A 180 0.58 -22.09 4.06
N ASN A 181 1.29 -20.96 4.21
CA ASN A 181 2.61 -20.90 4.84
C ASN A 181 2.56 -20.54 6.33
N GLY A 182 1.38 -20.42 6.94
CA GLY A 182 1.22 -19.95 8.32
C GLY A 182 0.73 -18.52 8.44
N PRO A 183 0.50 -18.06 9.69
CA PRO A 183 0.09 -16.70 9.95
C PRO A 183 1.09 -15.69 9.43
N LEU A 184 0.58 -14.50 9.12
CA LEU A 184 1.43 -13.37 8.82
C LEU A 184 2.25 -12.97 10.04
N PRO A 185 3.44 -12.38 9.83
CA PRO A 185 4.36 -12.02 10.91
C PRO A 185 3.90 -10.82 11.75
N THR A 186 2.77 -10.20 11.39
CA THR A 186 2.19 -9.04 12.08
C THR A 186 0.68 -8.96 11.81
N LEU A 187 -0.08 -8.39 12.74
CA LEU A 187 -1.49 -8.05 12.56
C LEU A 187 -1.68 -6.69 11.88
N PHE A 188 -0.62 -5.88 11.75
CA PHE A 188 -0.62 -4.64 10.96
C PHE A 188 -0.50 -4.99 9.47
N GLN A 189 -1.61 -5.36 8.85
CA GLN A 189 -1.61 -5.83 7.47
C GLN A 189 -2.62 -5.06 6.61
N HIS A 190 -2.26 -4.86 5.35
CA HIS A 190 -3.19 -4.54 4.29
C HIS A 190 -3.29 -5.77 3.36
N PRO A 191 -4.49 -6.27 3.00
CA PRO A 191 -4.68 -7.52 2.27
C PRO A 191 -3.87 -7.64 0.97
N TRP A 192 -3.64 -6.51 0.29
CA TRP A 192 -2.86 -6.41 -0.94
C TRP A 192 -1.35 -6.19 -0.75
N TYR A 193 -0.88 -5.88 0.46
CA TYR A 193 0.53 -5.56 0.75
C TYR A 193 1.12 -6.45 1.84
N ILE A 194 1.13 -7.75 1.56
CA ILE A 194 1.56 -8.82 2.46
C ILE A 194 2.86 -9.50 2.02
N ASP A 195 3.44 -9.08 0.89
CA ASP A 195 4.57 -9.74 0.24
C ASP A 195 5.92 -9.34 0.89
N TYR A 196 6.00 -9.36 2.23
CA TYR A 196 7.15 -8.85 3.00
C TYR A 196 8.51 -9.40 2.59
N LYS A 197 8.58 -10.58 1.97
CA LYS A 197 9.85 -11.16 1.50
C LYS A 197 10.45 -10.39 0.33
N GLN A 198 9.67 -9.62 -0.43
CA GLN A 198 10.15 -8.80 -1.54
C GLN A 198 10.38 -7.34 -1.14
N TYR A 199 9.86 -6.91 0.00
CA TYR A 199 9.92 -5.53 0.43
C TYR A 199 11.31 -5.19 1.03
N PRO A 200 11.86 -4.00 0.75
CA PRO A 200 13.21 -3.62 1.19
C PRO A 200 13.36 -3.59 2.72
N ASN A 201 12.30 -3.25 3.46
CA ASN A 201 12.26 -3.24 4.91
C ASN A 201 11.53 -4.45 5.51
N GLY A 202 11.20 -5.45 4.70
CA GLY A 202 10.57 -6.68 5.16
C GLY A 202 9.17 -6.45 5.74
N VAL A 203 8.94 -7.00 6.94
CA VAL A 203 7.67 -6.88 7.68
C VAL A 203 7.34 -5.43 8.00
N ALA A 204 8.34 -4.58 8.20
CA ALA A 204 8.11 -3.17 8.51
C ALA A 204 7.38 -2.45 7.36
N ASP A 205 7.61 -2.84 6.10
CA ASP A 205 6.86 -2.26 4.98
C ASP A 205 5.38 -2.68 4.98
N MET A 206 5.03 -3.88 5.46
CA MET A 206 3.61 -4.24 5.66
C MET A 206 2.94 -3.28 6.62
N VAL A 207 3.63 -2.95 7.72
CA VAL A 207 3.15 -2.00 8.74
C VAL A 207 3.04 -0.60 8.15
N GLY A 208 3.97 -0.21 7.28
CA GLY A 208 3.92 1.04 6.52
C GLY A 208 2.66 1.17 5.65
N TYR A 209 2.38 0.16 4.82
CA TYR A 209 1.18 0.15 3.98
C TYR A 209 -0.11 0.11 4.80
N TRP A 210 -0.12 -0.63 5.92
CA TRP A 210 -1.24 -0.61 6.85
C TRP A 210 -1.45 0.81 7.44
N ALA A 211 -0.38 1.48 7.86
CA ALA A 211 -0.46 2.84 8.41
C ALA A 211 -0.93 3.86 7.37
N GLU A 212 -0.46 3.77 6.12
CA GLU A 212 -0.98 4.59 5.01
C GLU A 212 -2.48 4.41 4.85
N SER A 213 -2.94 3.16 4.79
CA SER A 213 -4.37 2.86 4.68
C SER A 213 -5.16 3.38 5.88
N ARG A 214 -4.63 3.27 7.10
CA ARG A 214 -5.27 3.81 8.31
C ARG A 214 -5.36 5.33 8.32
N ILE A 215 -4.25 6.02 8.02
CA ILE A 215 -4.11 7.47 8.18
C ILE A 215 -4.69 8.21 6.97
N LEU A 216 -4.26 7.84 5.77
CA LEU A 216 -4.63 8.54 4.54
C LEU A 216 -6.00 8.06 4.03
N GLY A 217 -6.37 6.83 4.36
CA GLY A 217 -7.62 6.18 3.92
C GLY A 217 -7.40 5.10 2.87
N GLY A 218 -6.19 5.00 2.32
CA GLY A 218 -5.74 3.94 1.44
C GLY A 218 -4.25 4.07 1.16
N VAL A 219 -3.63 3.03 0.61
CA VAL A 219 -2.28 3.15 0.04
C VAL A 219 -2.39 3.99 -1.23
N ILE A 220 -1.53 4.99 -1.37
CA ILE A 220 -1.59 5.95 -2.49
C ILE A 220 -0.77 5.44 -3.67
N LEU A 221 -1.40 5.45 -4.85
CA LEU A 221 -0.88 4.94 -6.12
C LEU A 221 -0.94 6.02 -7.20
N PHE A 222 -0.05 5.90 -8.19
CA PHE A 222 0.10 6.86 -9.28
C PHE A 222 0.03 6.17 -10.63
N ASP A 223 -0.49 6.88 -11.62
CA ASP A 223 -0.40 6.43 -13.01
C ASP A 223 1.02 6.67 -13.53
N ARG A 224 1.74 5.59 -13.81
CA ARG A 224 3.12 5.62 -14.32
C ARG A 224 3.20 5.39 -15.83
N ARG A 225 2.07 5.36 -16.54
CA ARG A 225 2.04 5.18 -18.01
C ARG A 225 2.49 6.47 -18.69
N ARG A 226 3.35 6.36 -19.71
CA ARG A 226 3.99 7.52 -20.36
C ARG A 226 3.17 8.14 -21.49
N LEU A 227 2.18 7.42 -22.02
CA LEU A 227 1.38 7.84 -23.18
C LEU A 227 -0.11 7.59 -22.87
N ASP A 228 -0.96 8.54 -23.24
CA ASP A 228 -2.44 8.46 -23.26
C ASP A 228 -3.19 8.51 -21.91
N PHE A 229 -2.53 8.82 -20.80
CA PHE A 229 -3.18 8.91 -19.47
C PHE A 229 -2.96 10.25 -18.77
N ASP A 230 -3.75 10.55 -17.73
CA ASP A 230 -3.51 11.72 -16.88
C ASP A 230 -2.35 11.43 -15.92
N PRO A 231 -1.16 12.03 -16.11
CA PRO A 231 -0.01 11.81 -15.23
C PRO A 231 -0.21 12.42 -13.83
N ASN A 232 -1.39 12.96 -13.55
CA ASN A 232 -1.76 13.56 -12.28
C ASN A 232 -2.89 12.81 -11.58
N ALA A 233 -3.38 11.72 -12.14
CA ALA A 233 -4.34 10.86 -11.47
C ALA A 233 -3.69 10.28 -10.20
N VAL A 234 -4.41 10.37 -9.09
CA VAL A 234 -4.01 9.84 -7.78
C VAL A 234 -5.04 8.78 -7.42
N TYR A 235 -4.59 7.57 -7.18
CA TYR A 235 -5.45 6.44 -6.88
C TYR A 235 -5.23 5.96 -5.46
N PHE A 236 -6.29 5.51 -4.81
CA PHE A 236 -6.23 4.92 -3.48
C PHE A 236 -6.64 3.45 -3.59
N ILE A 237 -6.00 2.62 -2.77
CA ILE A 237 -6.49 1.28 -2.44
C ILE A 237 -6.74 1.23 -0.94
N SER A 238 -8.02 1.19 -0.58
CA SER A 238 -8.47 1.21 0.81
C SER A 238 -8.57 -0.20 1.38
N ASP A 239 -8.45 -0.28 2.69
CA ASP A 239 -8.84 -1.45 3.46
C ASP A 239 -9.68 -1.00 4.65
N ARG A 240 -10.98 -0.90 4.40
CA ARG A 240 -12.00 -0.45 5.35
C ARG A 240 -13.28 -1.22 5.13
N TYR A 241 -14.00 -1.46 6.22
CA TYR A 241 -15.33 -2.02 6.12
C TYR A 241 -16.25 -1.04 5.37
N ASN A 242 -17.10 -1.56 4.47
CA ASN A 242 -18.00 -0.77 3.61
C ASN A 242 -17.31 0.28 2.72
N VAL A 243 -16.04 0.07 2.35
CA VAL A 243 -15.36 0.80 1.28
C VAL A 243 -14.98 -0.20 0.20
N THR A 244 -14.98 0.24 -1.06
CA THR A 244 -14.62 -0.66 -2.16
C THR A 244 -13.21 -1.23 -1.99
N TYR A 245 -13.04 -2.52 -2.31
CA TYR A 245 -11.72 -3.16 -2.35
C TYR A 245 -10.91 -2.74 -3.58
N ARG A 246 -11.59 -2.19 -4.61
CA ARG A 246 -10.99 -1.84 -5.90
C ARG A 246 -10.12 -0.59 -5.75
N ILE A 247 -9.09 -0.50 -6.59
CA ILE A 247 -8.30 0.72 -6.69
C ILE A 247 -9.21 1.80 -7.30
N TYR A 248 -9.30 2.97 -6.70
CA TYR A 248 -10.16 4.06 -7.19
C TYR A 248 -9.40 5.37 -7.34
N GLU A 249 -9.67 6.10 -8.42
CA GLU A 249 -9.14 7.44 -8.60
C GLU A 249 -9.83 8.41 -7.63
N LEU A 250 -9.05 9.26 -6.97
CA LEU A 250 -9.59 10.35 -6.17
C LEU A 250 -10.36 11.34 -7.04
N LEU A 251 -11.49 11.82 -6.53
CA LEU A 251 -12.21 12.92 -7.14
C LEU A 251 -11.37 14.21 -7.12
N PRO A 252 -11.55 15.12 -8.09
CA PRO A 252 -10.89 16.42 -8.08
C PRO A 252 -11.06 17.17 -6.75
N GLU A 253 -12.25 17.09 -6.14
CA GLU A 253 -12.56 17.73 -4.86
C GLU A 253 -11.84 17.06 -3.69
N GLN A 254 -11.79 15.72 -3.66
CA GLN A 254 -11.03 14.97 -2.63
C GLN A 254 -9.54 15.33 -2.70
N LYS A 255 -8.98 15.36 -3.91
CA LYS A 255 -7.59 15.73 -4.14
C LYS A 255 -7.32 17.19 -3.73
N GLN A 256 -8.20 18.11 -4.08
CA GLN A 256 -8.03 19.52 -3.73
C GLN A 256 -8.15 19.74 -2.22
N LEU A 257 -9.09 19.07 -1.54
CA LEU A 257 -9.21 19.09 -0.07
C LEU A 257 -7.93 18.60 0.62
N LEU A 258 -7.31 17.52 0.10
CA LEU A 258 -6.03 17.03 0.61
C LEU A 258 -4.93 18.08 0.45
N ILE A 259 -4.79 18.66 -0.74
CA ILE A 259 -3.78 19.69 -1.01
C ILE A 259 -3.98 20.92 -0.13
N ASP A 260 -5.22 21.42 -0.03
CA ASP A 260 -5.53 22.58 0.81
C ASP A 260 -5.18 22.31 2.27
N PHE A 261 -5.49 21.11 2.78
CA PHE A 261 -5.08 20.68 4.11
C PHE A 261 -3.56 20.66 4.28
N LEU A 262 -2.82 20.12 3.32
CA LEU A 262 -1.35 20.01 3.41
C LEU A 262 -0.67 21.39 3.31
N THR A 263 -1.16 22.29 2.45
CA THR A 263 -0.44 23.52 2.10
C THR A 263 -0.96 24.80 2.73
N ALA A 264 -2.18 24.84 3.29
CA ALA A 264 -2.74 26.07 3.88
C ALA A 264 -1.75 26.76 4.84
N ASP A 265 -1.82 28.07 5.04
CA ASP A 265 -0.92 28.75 5.99
C ASP A 265 -1.39 28.60 7.43
N THR A 266 -2.69 28.44 7.64
CA THR A 266 -3.30 28.28 8.97
C THR A 266 -3.83 26.86 9.17
N PRO A 267 -3.78 26.31 10.39
CA PRO A 267 -4.37 24.99 10.68
C PRO A 267 -5.87 25.00 10.39
N SER A 268 -6.33 24.09 9.52
CA SER A 268 -7.76 23.83 9.36
C SER A 268 -8.30 23.19 10.64
N PRO A 269 -9.47 23.61 11.15
CA PRO A 269 -10.09 22.97 12.31
C PRO A 269 -10.60 21.55 12.02
N LYS A 270 -10.75 21.15 10.75
CA LYS A 270 -11.19 19.82 10.35
C LYS A 270 -10.21 19.19 9.37
N SER A 271 -9.71 18.00 9.72
CA SER A 271 -8.88 17.19 8.83
C SER A 271 -9.75 16.50 7.75
N PRO A 272 -9.30 16.43 6.49
CA PRO A 272 -9.96 15.62 5.46
C PRO A 272 -9.60 14.13 5.57
N LEU A 273 -8.70 13.75 6.48
CA LEU A 273 -8.20 12.39 6.62
C LEU A 273 -9.04 11.58 7.63
N PRO A 274 -9.26 10.28 7.38
CA PRO A 274 -8.92 9.55 6.16
C PRO A 274 -9.86 9.92 4.98
N ILE A 275 -9.34 9.88 3.76
CA ILE A 275 -10.13 10.02 2.53
C ILE A 275 -10.56 8.63 2.07
N LEU A 276 -11.87 8.38 2.03
CA LEU A 276 -12.44 7.10 1.60
C LEU A 276 -13.23 7.29 0.31
N GLY A 277 -13.16 6.28 -0.56
CA GLY A 277 -13.89 6.24 -1.81
C GLY A 277 -15.38 5.97 -1.58
N ASP A 278 -16.22 6.56 -2.41
CA ASP A 278 -17.67 6.35 -2.43
C ASP A 278 -18.16 5.92 -3.83
N ASP A 279 -19.48 5.93 -4.03
CA ASP A 279 -20.14 5.58 -5.29
C ASP A 279 -19.89 6.60 -6.43
N LYS A 280 -19.28 7.76 -6.13
CA LYS A 280 -18.87 8.77 -7.11
C LYS A 280 -17.45 8.53 -7.62
N ASN A 281 -16.60 7.84 -6.86
CA ASN A 281 -15.28 7.40 -7.34
C ASN A 281 -15.43 6.29 -8.39
N ARG A 282 -15.77 6.66 -9.63
CA ARG A 282 -16.17 5.71 -10.69
C ARG A 282 -15.02 5.19 -11.54
N ASN A 283 -13.90 5.90 -11.62
CA ASN A 283 -12.72 5.36 -12.30
C ASN A 283 -12.04 4.35 -11.35
N ARG A 284 -12.27 3.06 -11.61
CA ARG A 284 -11.84 1.97 -10.74
C ARG A 284 -11.08 0.90 -11.52
N VAL A 285 -10.04 0.38 -10.89
CA VAL A 285 -9.17 -0.68 -11.42
C VAL A 285 -9.16 -1.84 -10.45
N ASP A 286 -9.24 -3.05 -11.00
CA ASP A 286 -9.20 -4.27 -10.21
C ASP A 286 -7.77 -4.49 -9.71
N PRO A 287 -7.53 -4.61 -8.38
CA PRO A 287 -6.20 -4.86 -7.83
C PRO A 287 -5.61 -6.22 -8.23
N GLU A 288 -6.44 -7.14 -8.74
CA GLU A 288 -6.01 -8.41 -9.31
C GLU A 288 -5.25 -8.27 -10.63
N GLU A 289 -5.41 -7.15 -11.34
CA GLU A 289 -4.76 -6.93 -12.62
C GLU A 289 -3.25 -6.70 -12.46
N PRO A 290 -2.42 -7.21 -13.38
CA PRO A 290 -0.97 -7.01 -13.28
C PRO A 290 -0.61 -5.53 -13.27
N ILE A 291 0.16 -5.10 -12.27
CA ILE A 291 0.55 -3.68 -12.10
C ILE A 291 1.31 -3.10 -13.30
N LYS A 292 2.00 -3.94 -14.09
CA LYS A 292 2.69 -3.54 -15.32
C LYS A 292 1.71 -3.25 -16.46
N GLU A 293 0.56 -3.91 -16.48
CA GLU A 293 -0.48 -3.74 -17.49
C GLU A 293 -1.38 -2.54 -17.14
N THR A 294 -1.76 -2.41 -15.87
CA THR A 294 -2.53 -1.25 -15.41
C THR A 294 -1.68 0.02 -15.38
N GLY A 295 -0.38 -0.11 -15.09
CA GLY A 295 0.55 0.99 -14.91
C GLY A 295 0.27 1.85 -13.67
N ILE A 296 -0.61 1.37 -12.77
CA ILE A 296 -0.98 2.08 -11.54
C ILE A 296 -0.22 1.44 -10.37
N TYR A 297 0.80 2.15 -9.89
CA TYR A 297 1.62 1.72 -8.75
C TYR A 297 2.41 2.91 -8.17
N ARG A 298 2.79 2.84 -6.89
CA ARG A 298 3.84 3.72 -6.36
C ARG A 298 5.20 3.14 -6.71
N ASP A 299 5.45 1.91 -6.28
CA ASP A 299 6.66 1.14 -6.51
C ASP A 299 6.37 -0.11 -7.35
N ILE A 300 7.19 -0.41 -8.36
CA ILE A 300 6.93 -1.52 -9.30
C ILE A 300 7.00 -2.92 -8.64
N TRP A 301 7.50 -3.00 -7.41
CA TRP A 301 7.63 -4.23 -6.63
C TRP A 301 6.59 -4.33 -5.50
N GLU A 302 5.67 -3.37 -5.35
CA GLU A 302 4.79 -3.28 -4.16
C GLU A 302 3.72 -4.37 -4.06
N ARG A 303 3.23 -4.87 -5.20
CA ARG A 303 2.20 -5.92 -5.28
C ARG A 303 2.66 -7.04 -6.22
N ARG A 304 2.64 -8.28 -5.75
CA ARG A 304 2.91 -9.44 -6.60
C ARG A 304 1.68 -9.81 -7.43
N THR A 305 1.89 -10.20 -8.68
CA THR A 305 0.85 -10.85 -9.48
C THR A 305 0.43 -12.14 -8.81
N ARG A 306 -0.82 -12.20 -8.36
CA ARG A 306 -1.39 -13.41 -7.77
C ARG A 306 -1.57 -14.47 -8.87
N PRO A 307 -1.42 -15.78 -8.58
CA PRO A 307 -1.78 -16.85 -9.51
C PRO A 307 -3.29 -16.90 -9.76
N VAL A 308 -3.71 -17.23 -10.99
CA VAL A 308 -5.14 -17.40 -11.34
C VAL A 308 -5.76 -18.57 -10.55
N THR A 309 -4.93 -19.48 -10.05
CA THR A 309 -5.32 -20.65 -9.26
C THR A 309 -5.73 -20.36 -7.82
N LEU A 310 -5.60 -19.11 -7.32
CA LEU A 310 -6.01 -18.73 -5.94
C LEU A 310 -7.55 -18.59 -5.76
N GLY A 311 -8.35 -19.26 -6.60
CA GLY A 311 -9.78 -19.46 -6.37
C GLY A 311 -10.70 -18.27 -6.65
N ASP A 312 -11.92 -18.39 -6.11
CA ASP A 312 -13.08 -17.50 -6.34
C ASP A 312 -12.87 -16.07 -5.80
N SER A 313 -12.01 -15.91 -4.78
CA SER A 313 -11.66 -14.62 -4.16
C SER A 313 -11.07 -13.60 -5.13
N ARG A 314 -10.50 -14.05 -6.25
CA ARG A 314 -10.01 -13.21 -7.36
C ARG A 314 -11.05 -12.93 -8.44
N MET A 315 -12.11 -13.72 -8.48
CA MET A 315 -13.09 -13.66 -9.56
C MET A 315 -14.02 -12.47 -9.36
N ARG A 316 -14.40 -12.21 -8.10
CA ARG A 316 -15.19 -11.03 -7.67
C ARG A 316 -16.34 -10.75 -8.65
N ASP A 317 -17.01 -11.82 -9.09
CA ASP A 317 -18.07 -11.82 -10.10
C ASP A 317 -19.48 -11.81 -9.48
N VAL A 318 -19.57 -11.58 -8.17
CA VAL A 318 -20.82 -11.30 -7.46
C VAL A 318 -21.10 -9.80 -7.57
N TRP A 319 -22.34 -9.43 -7.92
CA TRP A 319 -22.69 -8.02 -8.02
C TRP A 319 -23.02 -7.45 -6.65
N ASP A 320 -22.31 -6.40 -6.28
CA ASP A 320 -22.72 -5.43 -5.27
C ASP A 320 -22.48 -4.01 -5.80
N GLN A 321 -23.24 -3.05 -5.28
CA GLN A 321 -23.14 -1.65 -5.71
C GLN A 321 -21.94 -0.91 -5.09
N LEU A 322 -21.34 -1.49 -4.04
CA LEU A 322 -20.20 -0.90 -3.35
C LEU A 322 -18.95 -1.00 -4.24
N ASP A 323 -18.69 -2.15 -4.86
CA ASP A 323 -17.54 -2.44 -5.71
C ASP A 323 -17.80 -2.19 -7.20
N PHE A 324 -19.03 -2.41 -7.64
CA PHE A 324 -19.46 -2.23 -9.03
C PHE A 324 -20.59 -1.19 -9.11
N PRO A 325 -20.24 0.12 -9.10
CA PRO A 325 -21.21 1.21 -9.02
C PRO A 325 -22.06 1.32 -10.30
N THR A 326 -21.63 0.70 -11.41
CA THR A 326 -22.40 0.63 -12.65
C THR A 326 -22.52 -0.80 -13.19
N LEU A 327 -23.58 -1.06 -13.95
CA LEU A 327 -23.73 -2.33 -14.68
C LEU A 327 -22.61 -2.57 -15.71
N ALA A 328 -22.02 -1.50 -16.23
CA ALA A 328 -20.88 -1.60 -17.14
C ALA A 328 -19.63 -2.12 -16.41
N ASP A 329 -19.36 -1.61 -15.20
CA ASP A 329 -18.28 -2.11 -14.35
C ASP A 329 -18.46 -3.58 -14.03
N LYS A 330 -19.69 -3.97 -13.67
CA LYS A 330 -20.01 -5.37 -13.37
C LYS A 330 -19.77 -6.28 -14.58
N ARG A 331 -20.24 -5.88 -15.77
CA ARG A 331 -20.02 -6.66 -17.01
C ARG A 331 -18.54 -6.79 -17.34
N ALA A 332 -17.75 -5.73 -17.13
CA ALA A 332 -16.32 -5.77 -17.37
C ALA A 332 -15.62 -6.73 -16.40
N ALA A 333 -16.01 -6.73 -15.12
CA ALA A 333 -15.50 -7.68 -14.13
C ALA A 333 -15.89 -9.13 -14.45
N ASP A 334 -17.14 -9.36 -14.88
CA ASP A 334 -17.62 -10.68 -15.33
C ASP A 334 -16.83 -11.22 -16.51
N GLU A 335 -16.51 -10.36 -17.47
CA GLU A 335 -15.74 -10.76 -18.64
C GLU A 335 -14.31 -11.14 -18.26
N ARG A 336 -13.65 -10.35 -17.40
CA ARG A 336 -12.32 -10.69 -16.86
C ARG A 336 -12.36 -12.00 -16.07
N ALA A 337 -13.36 -12.19 -15.22
CA ALA A 337 -13.54 -13.43 -14.47
C ALA A 337 -13.72 -14.63 -15.43
N ARG A 338 -14.54 -14.48 -16.47
CA ARG A 338 -14.75 -15.51 -17.51
C ARG A 338 -13.44 -15.86 -18.22
N GLU A 339 -12.67 -14.87 -18.67
CA GLU A 339 -11.36 -15.05 -19.31
C GLU A 339 -10.38 -15.79 -18.39
N ARG A 340 -10.34 -15.44 -17.09
CA ARG A 340 -9.53 -16.14 -16.09
C ARG A 340 -9.97 -17.60 -15.91
N ARG A 341 -11.29 -17.89 -15.84
CA ARG A 341 -11.80 -19.29 -15.79
C ARG A 341 -11.36 -20.09 -17.01
N ILE A 342 -11.44 -19.49 -18.20
CA ILE A 342 -11.01 -20.13 -19.45
C ILE A 342 -9.52 -20.43 -19.42
N LYS A 343 -8.68 -19.45 -19.05
CA LYS A 343 -7.24 -19.61 -18.95
C LYS A 343 -6.84 -20.66 -17.90
N GLN A 344 -7.55 -20.72 -16.78
CA GLN A 344 -7.34 -21.75 -15.75
C GLN A 344 -7.68 -23.16 -16.28
N LYS A 345 -8.75 -23.29 -17.07
CA LYS A 345 -9.26 -24.58 -17.55
C LYS A 345 -8.50 -25.11 -18.77
N TYR A 346 -8.06 -24.24 -19.67
CA TYR A 346 -7.55 -24.62 -21.00
C TYR A 346 -6.11 -24.13 -21.27
N GLY A 347 -5.47 -23.42 -20.34
CA GLY A 347 -4.14 -22.83 -20.56
C GLY A 347 -4.18 -21.63 -21.51
N ASN A 348 -3.00 -21.19 -21.98
CA ASN A 348 -2.88 -20.04 -22.89
C ASN A 348 -3.36 -20.34 -24.32
N ASP A 349 -3.61 -21.60 -24.68
CA ASP A 349 -3.91 -22.03 -26.05
C ASP A 349 -5.41 -21.86 -26.43
N ALA A 350 -6.21 -21.28 -25.54
CA ALA A 350 -7.66 -21.17 -25.71
C ALA A 350 -8.11 -20.07 -26.69
N GLN A 351 -7.23 -19.13 -27.08
CA GLN A 351 -7.60 -17.98 -27.93
C GLN A 351 -7.87 -18.33 -29.39
N GLU A 352 -7.49 -19.51 -29.89
CA GLU A 352 -7.73 -19.88 -31.30
C GLU A 352 -9.11 -20.53 -31.56
N SER A 353 -9.84 -20.94 -30.52
CA SER A 353 -11.09 -21.71 -30.71
C SER A 353 -12.38 -20.87 -30.69
N SER A 354 -12.32 -19.57 -30.36
CA SER A 354 -13.52 -18.70 -30.30
C SER A 354 -13.74 -17.83 -31.53
N LEU A 355 -12.88 -17.91 -32.54
CA LEU A 355 -13.04 -17.20 -33.82
C LEU A 355 -13.51 -18.11 -34.98
N ALA A 356 -13.87 -19.36 -34.69
CA ALA A 356 -14.32 -20.35 -35.68
C ALA A 356 -15.70 -20.97 -35.34
N GLY A 357 -16.58 -20.21 -34.68
CA GLY A 357 -17.94 -20.62 -34.34
C GLY A 357 -19.00 -19.70 -34.91
#